data_AF-A0A9J6A922-F1
#
_entry.id   AF-A0A9J6A922-F1
#
_cell.length_a   1.000
_cell.length_b   1.000
_cell.length_c   1.000
_cell.angle_alpha   90.00
_cell.angle_beta   90.00
_cell.angle_gamma   90.00
#
_symmetry.space_group_name_H-M   'P 1'
#
loop_
_entity.id
_entity.type
_entity.pdbx_description
1 polymer ?
#
loop_
_entity_poly.entity_id
_entity_poly.type
_entity_poly.pdbx_seq_one_letter_code
_entity_poly.pdbx_strand_id
1 'polypeptide(L)'
;MVLFDSKTDHNETLVLQDYDYACGESDCTAFGAGATCYHLSFIEKVSYGYNMLYQMSNQDQRKCNLLGATITTNNPSTLDCDFPIEILTVEVMDGESTLTKRY
;
A
#
# COMPACT_ATOMS: atom_id res chain seq x y z
N MET A 1 -4.09 4.44 3.60
CA MET A 1 -3.57 3.55 2.54
C MET A 1 -3.06 4.42 1.40
N VAL A 2 -2.16 3.92 0.56
CA VAL A 2 -1.67 4.66 -0.62
C VAL A 2 -2.05 3.90 -1.89
N LEU A 3 -2.62 4.60 -2.87
CA LEU A 3 -2.91 4.06 -4.20
C LEU A 3 -2.22 4.88 -5.28
N PHE A 4 -1.84 4.22 -6.37
CA PHE A 4 -1.34 4.86 -7.58
C PHE A 4 -2.49 5.24 -8.52
N ASP A 5 -2.57 6.51 -8.92
CA ASP A 5 -3.55 6.99 -9.90
C ASP A 5 -3.03 6.82 -11.33
N SER A 6 -3.54 5.80 -12.02
CA SER A 6 -3.19 5.53 -13.42
C SER A 6 -4.06 6.29 -14.43
N LYS A 7 -5.02 7.12 -13.99
CA LYS A 7 -5.91 7.87 -14.90
C LYS A 7 -5.20 9.05 -15.55
N THR A 8 -4.16 9.55 -14.89
CA THR A 8 -3.29 10.60 -15.38
C THR A 8 -2.10 9.99 -16.13
N ASP A 9 -1.66 10.68 -17.18
CA ASP A 9 -0.49 10.28 -17.94
C ASP A 9 0.77 10.56 -17.11
N HIS A 10 1.36 9.50 -16.57
CA HIS A 10 2.58 9.54 -15.78
C HIS A 10 3.73 8.93 -16.57
N ASN A 11 4.94 9.48 -16.39
CA ASN A 11 6.12 8.89 -16.99
C ASN A 11 6.40 7.51 -16.37
N GLU A 12 6.12 6.45 -17.13
CA GLU A 12 6.23 5.06 -16.68
C GLU A 12 7.63 4.73 -16.14
N THR A 13 8.70 5.31 -16.72
CA THR A 13 10.07 5.09 -16.23
C THR A 13 10.27 5.67 -14.83
N LEU A 14 9.68 6.82 -14.54
CA LEU A 14 9.76 7.42 -13.19
C LEU A 14 8.88 6.67 -12.19
N VAL A 15 7.71 6.19 -12.62
CA VAL A 15 6.87 5.33 -11.77
C VAL A 15 7.61 4.04 -11.39
N LEU A 16 8.32 3.42 -12.35
CA LEU A 16 9.14 2.24 -12.08
C LEU A 16 10.28 2.55 -11.09
N GLN A 17 10.93 3.70 -11.21
CA GLN A 17 11.98 4.11 -10.27
C GLN A 17 11.43 4.31 -8.85
N ASP A 18 10.29 4.98 -8.71
CA ASP A 18 9.62 5.18 -7.42
C ASP A 18 9.15 3.85 -6.82
N TYR A 19 8.65 2.94 -7.66
CA TYR A 19 8.25 1.59 -7.26
C TYR A 19 9.44 0.75 -6.79
N ASP A 20 10.56 0.76 -7.53
CA ASP A 20 11.79 0.06 -7.13
C ASP A 20 12.35 0.64 -5.83
N TYR A 21 12.32 1.97 -5.66
CA TYR A 21 12.66 2.63 -4.41
C TYR A 21 11.78 2.17 -3.25
N ALA A 22 10.45 2.14 -3.45
CA ALA A 22 9.51 1.69 -2.44
C ALA A 22 9.79 0.25 -2.01
N CYS A 23 10.03 -0.66 -2.96
CA CYS A 23 10.35 -2.05 -2.66
C CYS A 23 11.79 -2.28 -2.15
N GLY A 24 12.72 -1.34 -2.33
CA GLY A 24 14.04 -1.37 -1.70
C GLY A 24 13.98 -0.98 -0.21
N GLU A 25 12.99 -0.17 0.17
CA GLU A 25 12.81 0.37 1.52
C GLU A 25 11.69 -0.34 2.31
N SER A 26 10.95 -1.27 1.70
CA SER A 26 9.81 -1.97 2.30
C SER A 26 9.66 -3.42 1.78
N ASP A 27 8.77 -4.20 2.40
CA ASP A 27 8.54 -5.60 2.02
C ASP A 27 7.53 -5.72 0.86
N CYS A 28 8.04 -6.02 -0.33
CA CYS A 28 7.25 -6.29 -1.53
C CYS A 28 7.13 -7.79 -1.88
N THR A 29 7.50 -8.70 -0.98
CA THR A 29 7.56 -10.15 -1.28
C THR A 29 6.18 -10.76 -1.58
N ALA A 30 5.11 -10.11 -1.16
CA ALA A 30 3.72 -10.57 -1.33
C ALA A 30 3.29 -10.82 -2.78
N PHE A 31 3.93 -10.19 -3.77
CA PHE A 31 3.65 -10.44 -5.20
C PHE A 31 4.82 -11.08 -5.95
N GLY A 32 5.83 -11.61 -5.25
CA GLY A 32 6.84 -12.48 -5.85
C GLY A 32 6.22 -13.70 -6.54
N ALA A 33 6.95 -14.35 -7.45
CA ALA A 33 6.45 -15.51 -8.18
C ALA A 33 5.92 -16.60 -7.22
N GLY A 34 4.62 -16.92 -7.32
CA GLY A 34 3.94 -17.90 -6.46
C GLY A 34 3.44 -17.37 -5.11
N ALA A 35 3.59 -16.08 -4.81
CA ALA A 35 3.04 -15.45 -3.61
C ALA A 35 1.55 -15.08 -3.77
N THR A 36 0.91 -14.71 -2.67
CA THR A 36 -0.54 -14.45 -2.57
C THR A 36 -1.02 -13.34 -3.51
N CYS A 37 -0.27 -12.24 -3.60
CA CYS A 37 -0.55 -11.10 -4.47
C CYS A 37 0.10 -11.19 -5.86
N TYR A 38 0.62 -12.36 -6.30
CA TYR A 38 1.32 -12.47 -7.59
C TYR A 38 0.46 -12.02 -8.79
N HIS A 39 -0.85 -12.23 -8.68
CA HIS A 39 -1.87 -11.95 -9.70
C HIS A 39 -2.19 -10.47 -9.90
N LEU A 40 -1.66 -9.58 -9.05
CA LEU A 40 -1.88 -8.14 -9.17
C LEU A 40 -1.39 -7.60 -10.54
N SER A 41 -2.18 -6.72 -11.14
CA SER A 41 -1.80 -5.91 -12.29
C SER A 41 -0.64 -4.95 -11.93
N PHE A 42 -0.02 -4.33 -12.94
CA PHE A 42 1.05 -3.37 -12.71
C PHE A 42 0.61 -2.21 -11.80
N ILE A 43 -0.57 -1.65 -12.02
CA ILE A 43 -1.12 -0.54 -11.24
C ILE A 43 -1.33 -0.93 -9.76
N GLU A 44 -1.82 -2.15 -9.55
CA GLU A 44 -2.04 -2.68 -8.19
C GLU A 44 -0.71 -2.99 -7.50
N LYS A 45 0.31 -3.49 -8.22
CA LYS A 45 1.66 -3.69 -7.69
C LYS A 45 2.32 -2.38 -7.28
N VAL A 46 2.21 -1.33 -8.09
CA VAL A 46 2.71 0.01 -7.73
C VAL A 46 1.98 0.53 -6.49
N SER A 47 0.65 0.40 -6.46
CA SER A 47 -0.15 0.77 -5.27
C SER A 47 0.29 -0.01 -4.03
N TYR A 48 0.57 -1.30 -4.16
CA TYR A 48 1.06 -2.14 -3.07
C TYR A 48 2.40 -1.65 -2.55
N GLY A 49 3.39 -1.46 -3.43
CA GLY A 49 4.71 -0.97 -3.04
C GLY A 49 4.65 0.39 -2.35
N TYR A 50 3.87 1.33 -2.90
CA TYR A 50 3.68 2.64 -2.29
C TYR A 50 3.00 2.55 -0.91
N ASN A 51 2.00 1.69 -0.76
CA ASN A 51 1.36 1.45 0.53
C ASN A 51 2.35 0.86 1.54
N MET A 52 3.16 -0.13 1.15
CA MET A 52 4.16 -0.73 2.02
C MET A 52 5.20 0.28 2.51
N LEU A 53 5.74 1.10 1.60
CA LEU A 53 6.66 2.16 1.96
C LEU A 53 6.05 3.14 2.97
N TYR A 54 4.82 3.59 2.72
CA TYR A 54 4.10 4.50 3.62
C TYR A 54 3.87 3.87 5.01
N GLN A 55 3.36 2.64 5.04
CA GLN A 55 3.01 1.97 6.30
C GLN A 55 4.25 1.63 7.13
N MET A 56 5.29 1.06 6.52
CA MET A 56 6.55 0.75 7.20
C MET A 56 7.32 2.01 7.64
N SER A 57 7.06 3.14 6.99
CA SER A 57 7.61 4.44 7.40
C SER A 57 6.75 5.16 8.45
N ASN A 58 6.01 4.42 9.28
CA ASN A 58 5.11 4.95 10.30
C ASN A 58 4.09 5.97 9.76
N GLN A 59 3.58 5.74 8.55
CA GLN A 59 2.60 6.62 7.91
C GLN A 59 3.10 8.07 7.72
N ASP A 60 4.42 8.24 7.57
CA ASP A 60 5.00 9.54 7.26
C ASP A 60 4.53 10.02 5.89
N GLN A 61 3.78 11.12 5.87
CA GLN A 61 3.24 11.71 4.64
C GLN A 61 4.33 12.00 3.60
N ARG A 62 5.57 12.27 4.03
CA ARG A 62 6.71 12.50 3.12
C ARG A 62 7.04 11.27 2.27
N LYS A 63 6.73 10.07 2.75
CA LYS A 63 6.95 8.80 2.05
C LYS A 63 5.85 8.48 1.04
N CYS A 64 4.79 9.29 1.00
CA CYS A 64 3.77 9.28 -0.06
C CYS A 64 4.08 10.28 -1.19
N ASN A 65 5.21 10.99 -1.15
CA ASN A 65 5.62 11.92 -2.22
C ASN A 65 6.23 11.17 -3.42
N LEU A 66 5.45 10.25 -3.99
CA LEU A 66 5.80 9.45 -5.16
C LEU A 66 4.88 9.82 -6.32
N LEU A 67 5.34 9.60 -7.55
CA LEU A 67 4.58 9.97 -8.73
C LEU A 67 3.25 9.23 -8.78
N GLY A 68 2.15 9.98 -8.82
CA GLY A 68 0.78 9.45 -8.87
C GLY A 68 0.29 8.81 -7.56
N ALA A 69 1.04 8.91 -6.46
CA ALA A 69 0.61 8.37 -5.17
C ALA A 69 -0.45 9.26 -4.51
N THR A 70 -1.52 8.64 -4.00
CA THR A 70 -2.59 9.31 -3.27
C THR A 70 -2.90 8.57 -1.97
N ILE A 71 -2.93 9.30 -0.85
CA ILE A 71 -3.43 8.78 0.42
C ILE A 71 -4.95 8.64 0.32
N THR A 72 -5.46 7.46 0.69
CA THR A 72 -6.87 7.13 0.68
C THR A 72 -7.25 6.29 1.89
N THR A 73 -8.55 6.31 2.21
CA THR A 73 -9.19 5.40 3.16
C THR A 73 -9.74 4.14 2.48
N ASN A 74 -9.71 4.08 1.14
CA ASN A 74 -10.09 2.88 0.41
C ASN A 74 -9.10 1.74 0.65
N ASN A 75 -9.61 0.55 0.97
CA ASN A 75 -8.80 -0.65 1.12
C ASN A 75 -8.87 -1.49 -0.18
N PRO A 76 -7.80 -1.62 -0.97
CA PRO A 76 -7.77 -2.43 -2.18
C PRO A 76 -7.49 -3.92 -1.89
N SER A 77 -7.40 -4.33 -0.62
CA SER A 77 -7.24 -5.74 -0.25
C SER A 77 -8.36 -6.59 -0.85
N THR A 78 -8.01 -7.77 -1.32
CA THR A 78 -8.93 -8.80 -1.80
C THR A 78 -8.80 -10.04 -0.92
N LEU A 79 -9.67 -11.04 -1.13
CA LEU A 79 -9.66 -12.27 -0.34
C LEU A 79 -8.29 -12.98 -0.35
N ASP A 80 -7.56 -12.87 -1.46
CA ASP A 80 -6.31 -13.59 -1.68
C ASP A 80 -5.09 -12.64 -1.68
N CYS A 81 -5.28 -11.35 -1.39
CA CYS A 81 -4.20 -10.37 -1.36
C CYS A 81 -4.50 -9.22 -0.41
N ASP A 82 -3.85 -9.24 0.75
CA ASP A 82 -4.00 -8.21 1.78
C ASP A 82 -2.99 -7.07 1.56
N PHE A 83 -3.48 -5.84 1.55
CA PHE A 83 -2.68 -4.61 1.62
C PHE A 83 -2.54 -4.21 3.10
N PRO A 84 -1.33 -4.33 3.68
CA PRO A 84 -1.15 -4.12 5.12
C PRO A 84 -1.48 -2.70 5.59
N ILE A 85 -1.95 -2.60 6.83
CA ILE A 85 -2.05 -1.37 7.61
C ILE A 85 -1.26 -1.59 8.90
N GLU A 86 -0.07 -0.99 8.99
CA GLU A 86 0.84 -1.21 10.12
C GLU A 86 0.44 -0.41 11.37
N ILE A 87 -0.15 0.79 11.17
CA ILE A 87 -0.60 1.65 12.27
C ILE A 87 -2.08 1.92 12.13
N LEU A 88 -2.86 1.44 13.09
CA LEU A 88 -4.25 1.85 13.27
C LEU A 88 -4.27 3.06 14.19
N THR A 89 -4.83 4.17 13.72
CA THR A 89 -5.26 5.23 14.64
C THR A 89 -6.40 4.66 15.48
N VAL A 90 -6.13 4.38 16.76
CA VAL A 90 -7.19 4.01 17.71
C VAL A 90 -8.05 5.25 17.90
N GLU A 91 -9.21 5.30 17.24
CA GLU A 91 -10.28 6.20 17.66
C GLU A 91 -10.79 5.67 19.00
N VAL A 92 -10.29 6.22 20.10
CA VAL A 92 -10.81 5.91 21.43
C VAL A 92 -12.19 6.55 21.52
N MET A 93 -13.24 5.73 21.40
CA MET A 93 -14.53 6.00 22.05
C MET A 93 -14.84 4.81 22.96
N ASP A 94 -14.90 5.12 24.25
CA ASP A 94 -15.17 4.29 25.43
C ASP A 94 -15.56 2.83 25.24
N GLY A 95 -14.79 1.95 25.91
CA GLY A 95 -15.31 0.80 26.64
C GLY A 95 -15.96 -0.33 25.84
N GLU A 96 -15.42 -1.54 26.02
CA GLU A 96 -16.05 -2.84 25.75
C GLU A 96 -15.79 -3.48 24.38
N SER A 97 -14.90 -4.49 24.43
CA SER A 97 -14.84 -5.71 23.62
C SER A 97 -15.14 -5.63 22.11
N THR A 98 -14.10 -5.81 21.29
CA THR A 98 -14.13 -6.82 20.21
C THR A 98 -12.74 -7.01 19.60
N LEU A 99 -12.02 -8.00 20.14
CA LEU A 99 -11.13 -8.84 19.34
C LEU A 99 -11.97 -9.54 18.26
N THR A 100 -12.20 -8.87 17.13
CA THR A 100 -12.35 -9.46 15.79
C THR A 100 -12.65 -8.33 14.84
N LYS A 101 -11.62 -7.77 14.24
CA LYS A 101 -11.77 -7.25 12.91
C LYS A 101 -10.57 -7.74 12.13
N ARG A 102 -10.76 -8.91 11.53
CA ARG A 102 -10.00 -9.33 10.37
C ARG A 102 -10.34 -8.30 9.31
N TYR A 103 -9.36 -7.49 8.94
CA TYR A 103 -9.33 -6.77 7.68
C TYR A 103 -8.15 -7.33 6.92
#